data_AF-A0A8T4E357-F1
#
_entry.id   AF-A0A8T4E357-F1
#
_cell.length_a   1.000
_cell.length_b   1.000
_cell.length_c   1.000
_cell.angle_alpha   90.00
_cell.angle_beta   90.00
_cell.angle_gamma   90.00
#
_symmetry.space_group_name_H-M   'P 1'
#
loop_
_entity.id
_entity.type
_entity.pdbx_description
1 polymer ?
#
loop_
_entity_poly.entity_id
_entity_poly.type
_entity_poly.pdbx_seq_one_letter_code
_entity_poly.pdbx_strand_id
1 'polypeptide(L)'
;MEKKIGWYIEKGLLVRTPFIRKLSPKFLEKARNNLITMNILFEMQDKREIREALDIPREYDSAEWVVACGYYAMYMAALAALAQVGYRSRNHSGTILALEAFFVKKELLEPKYLEMIGEAQFGMEHVEQIRWARERREIAQYSVTKHTTKRLASESRDDAYEFVERMEKLLER
;
A
#
# COMPACT_ATOMS: atom_id res chain seq x y z
N MET A 1 -2.11 -16.81 19.25
CA MET A 1 -3.43 -16.68 19.90
C MET A 1 -4.26 -15.72 19.04
N GLU A 2 -5.16 -16.26 18.21
CA GLU A 2 -5.99 -15.47 17.30
C GLU A 2 -6.94 -14.57 18.10
N LYS A 3 -6.79 -13.25 17.99
CA LYS A 3 -7.67 -12.31 18.68
C LYS A 3 -8.95 -12.12 17.86
N LYS A 4 -10.12 -12.32 18.49
CA LYS A 4 -11.42 -12.10 17.85
C LYS A 4 -11.62 -10.61 17.51
N ILE A 5 -12.43 -10.30 16.49
CA ILE A 5 -12.81 -8.91 16.10
C ILE A 5 -13.19 -8.06 17.33
N GLY A 6 -13.91 -8.65 18.29
CA GLY A 6 -14.35 -7.96 19.51
C GLY A 6 -13.20 -7.30 20.29
N TRP A 7 -12.05 -7.95 20.38
CA TRP A 7 -10.87 -7.38 21.05
C TRP A 7 -10.37 -6.10 20.36
N TYR A 8 -10.41 -6.04 19.02
CA TYR A 8 -9.97 -4.86 18.27
C TYR A 8 -10.97 -3.70 18.35
N ILE A 9 -12.27 -4.01 18.43
CA ILE A 9 -13.31 -3.01 18.71
C ILE A 9 -13.13 -2.46 20.13
N GLU A 10 -12.93 -3.32 21.13
CA GLU A 10 -12.67 -2.93 22.52
C GLU A 10 -11.42 -2.06 22.66
N LYS A 11 -10.37 -2.34 21.88
CA LYS A 11 -9.14 -1.53 21.84
C LYS A 11 -9.24 -0.28 20.96
N GLY A 12 -10.40 -0.03 20.34
CA GLY A 12 -10.62 1.13 19.49
C GLY A 12 -9.82 1.14 18.19
N LEU A 13 -9.30 -0.02 17.76
CA LEU A 13 -8.54 -0.20 16.52
C LEU A 13 -9.46 -0.32 15.30
N LEU A 14 -10.68 -0.83 15.51
CA LEU A 14 -11.77 -0.85 14.56
C LEU A 14 -12.98 -0.14 15.13
N VAL A 15 -13.60 0.73 14.34
CA VAL A 15 -14.79 1.49 14.74
C VAL A 15 -15.92 1.22 13.76
N ARG A 16 -17.03 0.67 14.25
CA ARG A 16 -18.25 0.53 13.46
C ARG A 16 -18.85 1.93 13.26
N THR A 17 -18.92 2.36 12.01
CA THR A 17 -19.41 3.70 11.65
C THR A 17 -20.23 3.58 10.37
N PRO A 18 -21.55 3.32 10.43
CA PRO A 18 -22.35 3.07 9.22
C PRO A 18 -22.25 4.16 8.14
N PHE A 19 -22.05 5.42 8.53
CA PHE A 19 -21.85 6.55 7.62
C PHE A 19 -20.58 6.43 6.76
N ILE A 20 -19.58 5.64 7.19
CA ILE A 20 -18.33 5.44 6.45
C ILE A 20 -18.56 4.73 5.11
N ARG A 21 -19.66 3.97 4.97
CA ARG A 21 -19.99 3.27 3.71
C ARG A 21 -20.04 4.23 2.52
N LYS A 22 -20.52 5.45 2.73
CA LYS A 22 -20.55 6.51 1.70
C LYS A 22 -19.17 6.96 1.24
N LEU A 23 -18.11 6.65 1.99
CA LEU A 23 -16.72 6.97 1.65
C LEU A 23 -15.99 5.85 0.92
N SER A 24 -16.58 4.65 0.83
CA SER A 24 -15.98 3.51 0.11
C SER A 24 -15.52 3.90 -1.32
N PRO A 25 -16.36 4.56 -2.15
CA PRO A 25 -15.93 4.99 -3.49
C PRO A 25 -14.77 5.99 -3.46
N LYS A 26 -14.72 6.90 -2.48
CA LYS A 26 -13.66 7.90 -2.34
C LYS A 26 -12.32 7.27 -1.94
N PHE A 27 -12.35 6.23 -1.12
CA PHE A 27 -11.14 5.48 -0.79
C PHE A 27 -10.61 4.72 -2.00
N LEU A 28 -11.49 4.13 -2.80
CA LEU A 28 -11.11 3.45 -4.03
C LEU A 28 -10.57 4.42 -5.09
N GLU A 29 -11.19 5.59 -5.24
CA GLU A 29 -10.67 6.68 -6.07
C GLU A 29 -9.25 7.09 -5.65
N LYS A 30 -9.02 7.24 -4.34
CA LYS A 30 -7.68 7.56 -3.83
C LYS A 30 -6.69 6.41 -4.05
N ALA A 31 -7.11 5.16 -4.01
CA ALA A 31 -6.27 4.02 -4.38
C ALA A 31 -5.82 4.11 -5.85
N ARG A 32 -6.74 4.42 -6.77
CA ARG A 32 -6.44 4.63 -8.20
C ARG A 32 -5.49 5.80 -8.42
N ASN A 33 -5.70 6.92 -7.73
CA ASN A 33 -4.80 8.08 -7.82
C ASN A 33 -3.38 7.74 -7.34
N ASN A 34 -3.26 6.91 -6.30
CA ASN A 34 -1.97 6.40 -5.85
C ASN A 34 -1.31 5.48 -6.90
N LEU A 35 -2.07 4.60 -7.57
CA LEU A 35 -1.54 3.78 -8.69
C LEU A 35 -1.04 4.65 -9.85
N ILE A 36 -1.80 5.66 -10.24
CA ILE A 36 -1.40 6.59 -11.31
C ILE A 36 -0.09 7.28 -10.93
N THR A 37 -0.01 7.81 -9.71
CA THR A 37 1.19 8.48 -9.19
C THR A 37 2.38 7.52 -9.14
N MET A 38 2.19 6.31 -8.60
CA MET A 38 3.18 5.25 -8.56
C MET A 38 3.73 4.95 -9.96
N ASN A 39 2.85 4.80 -10.95
CA ASN A 39 3.25 4.47 -12.31
C ASN A 39 4.03 5.62 -12.96
N ILE A 40 3.61 6.87 -12.78
CA ILE A 40 4.39 8.04 -13.23
C ILE A 40 5.80 8.00 -12.64
N LEU A 41 5.91 7.74 -11.33
CA LEU A 41 7.18 7.68 -10.62
C LEU A 41 8.06 6.52 -11.07
N PHE A 42 7.46 5.39 -11.43
CA PHE A 42 8.14 4.21 -11.94
C PHE A 42 8.67 4.44 -13.35
N GLU A 43 7.82 4.95 -14.25
CA GLU A 43 8.16 5.21 -15.65
C GLU A 43 9.28 6.25 -15.79
N MET A 44 9.27 7.30 -14.95
CA MET A 44 10.33 8.31 -14.97
C MET A 44 11.68 7.83 -14.42
N GLN A 45 11.75 6.63 -13.80
CA GLN A 45 12.98 6.15 -13.18
C GLN A 45 14.07 5.86 -14.20
N ASP A 46 13.70 5.26 -15.34
CA ASP A 46 14.64 4.78 -16.35
C ASP A 46 14.38 5.32 -17.77
N LYS A 47 13.26 6.03 -18.00
CA LYS A 47 12.98 6.68 -19.30
C LYS A 47 13.65 8.03 -19.42
N ARG A 48 14.75 8.08 -20.18
CA ARG A 48 15.54 9.29 -20.40
C ARG A 48 14.70 10.46 -20.91
N GLU A 49 13.80 10.19 -21.86
CA GLU A 49 12.94 11.21 -22.49
C GLU A 49 12.04 11.90 -21.45
N ILE A 50 11.48 11.14 -20.52
CA ILE A 50 10.64 11.69 -19.43
C ILE A 50 11.48 12.53 -18.48
N ARG A 51 12.69 12.07 -18.13
CA ARG A 51 13.57 12.78 -17.20
C ARG A 51 14.08 14.10 -17.79
N GLU A 52 14.41 14.11 -19.08
CA GLU A 52 14.81 15.33 -19.80
C GLU A 52 13.64 16.31 -19.91
N ALA A 53 12.43 15.83 -20.22
CA ALA A 53 11.25 16.70 -20.33
C ALA A 53 10.79 17.34 -19.00
N LEU A 54 11.16 16.74 -17.87
CA LEU A 54 10.77 17.20 -16.52
C LEU A 54 11.96 17.78 -15.71
N ASP A 55 13.11 18.01 -16.36
CA ASP A 55 14.33 18.51 -15.72
C ASP A 55 14.76 17.70 -14.48
N ILE A 56 14.60 16.37 -14.51
CA ILE A 56 14.90 15.48 -13.38
C ILE A 56 16.42 15.22 -13.31
N PRO A 57 17.09 15.54 -12.18
CA PRO A 57 18.52 15.28 -12.01
C PRO A 57 18.87 13.80 -12.13
N ARG A 58 20.06 13.48 -12.65
CA ARG A 58 20.48 12.08 -12.86
C ARG A 58 20.54 11.28 -11.57
N GLU A 59 20.84 11.95 -10.47
CA GLU A 59 21.02 11.41 -9.13
C GLU A 59 19.69 11.11 -8.43
N TYR A 60 18.59 11.73 -8.88
CA TYR A 60 17.27 11.50 -8.29
C TYR A 60 16.79 10.07 -8.57
N ASP A 61 16.39 9.38 -7.49
CA ASP A 61 15.85 8.03 -7.52
C ASP A 61 14.45 8.03 -6.91
N SER A 62 13.46 7.60 -7.69
CA SER A 62 12.06 7.54 -7.29
C SER A 62 11.62 6.22 -6.69
N ALA A 63 12.51 5.22 -6.61
CA ALA A 63 12.16 3.88 -6.14
C ALA A 63 11.41 3.88 -4.79
N GLU A 64 11.88 4.68 -3.83
CA GLU A 64 11.26 4.79 -2.50
C GLU A 64 9.83 5.32 -2.58
N TRP A 65 9.60 6.29 -3.48
CA TRP A 65 8.26 6.86 -3.72
C TRP A 65 7.34 5.89 -4.44
N VAL A 66 7.88 5.03 -5.32
CA VAL A 66 7.10 3.95 -5.97
C VAL A 66 6.60 2.98 -4.90
N VAL A 67 7.48 2.50 -4.01
CA VAL A 67 7.11 1.59 -2.90
C VAL A 67 6.04 2.25 -2.02
N ALA A 68 6.24 3.51 -1.62
CA ALA A 68 5.27 4.23 -0.80
C ALA A 68 3.91 4.38 -1.49
N CYS A 69 3.88 4.76 -2.76
CA CYS A 69 2.63 4.92 -3.50
C CYS A 69 1.92 3.57 -3.71
N GLY A 70 2.65 2.50 -4.00
CA GLY A 70 2.09 1.14 -4.13
C GLY A 70 1.44 0.68 -2.83
N TYR A 71 2.17 0.81 -1.71
CA TYR A 71 1.63 0.52 -0.38
C TYR A 71 0.34 1.30 -0.08
N TYR A 72 0.34 2.62 -0.30
CA TYR A 72 -0.84 3.43 -0.04
C TYR A 72 -1.97 3.17 -1.04
N ALA A 73 -1.70 2.72 -2.27
CA ALA A 73 -2.75 2.26 -3.18
C ALA A 73 -3.49 1.06 -2.57
N MET A 74 -2.76 0.04 -2.15
CA MET A 74 -3.31 -1.16 -1.52
C MET A 74 -4.03 -0.84 -0.22
N TYR A 75 -3.43 -0.02 0.65
CA TYR A 75 -4.03 0.38 1.92
C TYR A 75 -5.37 1.11 1.72
N MET A 76 -5.44 2.04 0.76
CA MET A 76 -6.67 2.77 0.49
C MET A 76 -7.75 1.87 -0.12
N ALA A 77 -7.38 0.90 -0.96
CA ALA A 77 -8.32 -0.10 -1.49
C ALA A 77 -8.85 -1.02 -0.36
N ALA A 78 -8.01 -1.43 0.58
CA ALA A 78 -8.42 -2.16 1.78
C ALA A 78 -9.41 -1.35 2.64
N LEU A 79 -9.15 -0.05 2.84
CA LEU A 79 -10.07 0.84 3.55
C LEU A 79 -11.40 1.00 2.82
N ALA A 80 -11.42 0.99 1.49
CA ALA A 80 -12.65 0.98 0.70
C ALA A 80 -13.50 -0.27 1.01
N ALA A 81 -12.88 -1.47 0.99
CA ALA A 81 -13.54 -2.72 1.37
C ALA A 81 -14.12 -2.67 2.78
N LEU A 82 -13.34 -2.24 3.78
CA LEU A 82 -13.84 -2.09 5.15
C LEU A 82 -14.97 -1.07 5.27
N ALA A 83 -14.87 0.03 4.53
CA ALA A 83 -15.90 1.05 4.53
C ALA A 83 -17.22 0.50 3.98
N GLN A 84 -17.18 -0.33 2.93
CA GLN A 84 -18.35 -0.98 2.35
C GLN A 84 -19.12 -1.81 3.39
N VAL A 85 -18.42 -2.47 4.32
CA VAL A 85 -19.04 -3.23 5.42
C VAL A 85 -19.32 -2.40 6.67
N GLY A 86 -19.10 -1.08 6.62
CA GLY A 86 -19.47 -0.13 7.67
C GLY A 86 -18.44 0.01 8.79
N TYR A 87 -17.18 -0.35 8.54
CA TYR A 87 -16.10 -0.27 9.52
C TYR A 87 -14.99 0.69 9.06
N ARG A 88 -14.41 1.38 10.04
CA ARG A 88 -13.20 2.19 9.86
C ARG A 88 -12.07 1.57 10.67
N SER A 89 -10.93 1.34 10.02
CA SER A 89 -9.69 1.00 10.70
C SER A 89 -8.90 2.25 11.07
N ARG A 90 -8.11 2.19 12.15
CA ARG A 90 -7.22 3.28 12.59
C ARG A 90 -5.74 3.05 12.29
N ASN A 91 -5.33 1.83 11.97
CA ASN A 91 -3.94 1.50 11.66
C ASN A 91 -3.84 0.28 10.73
N HIS A 92 -2.63 -0.04 10.32
CA HIS A 92 -2.36 -1.09 9.32
C HIS A 92 -2.71 -2.48 9.83
N SER A 93 -2.23 -2.86 11.02
CA SER A 93 -2.55 -4.16 11.62
C SER A 93 -4.06 -4.37 11.76
N GLY A 94 -4.79 -3.37 12.26
CA GLY A 94 -6.25 -3.42 12.36
C GLY A 94 -6.95 -3.59 11.01
N THR A 95 -6.34 -3.08 9.94
CA THR A 95 -6.87 -3.19 8.58
C THR A 95 -6.73 -4.62 8.05
N ILE A 96 -5.54 -5.22 8.18
CA ILE A 96 -5.26 -6.60 7.74
C ILE A 96 -6.19 -7.59 8.45
N LEU A 97 -6.30 -7.47 9.77
CA LEU A 97 -7.14 -8.34 10.58
C LEU A 97 -8.63 -8.18 10.27
N ALA A 98 -9.07 -6.96 9.96
CA ALA A 98 -10.44 -6.72 9.54
C ALA A 98 -10.71 -7.32 8.15
N LEU A 99 -9.76 -7.22 7.22
CA LEU A 99 -9.88 -7.87 5.91
C LEU A 99 -10.02 -9.38 6.06
N GLU A 100 -9.17 -9.98 6.90
CA GLU A 100 -9.23 -11.41 7.20
C GLU A 100 -10.61 -11.82 7.70
N ALA A 101 -11.09 -11.13 8.73
CA ALA A 101 -12.29 -11.54 9.43
C ALA A 101 -13.59 -11.20 8.68
N PHE A 102 -13.62 -10.14 7.87
CA PHE A 102 -14.81 -9.76 7.10
C PHE A 102 -14.87 -10.35 5.70
N PHE A 103 -13.74 -10.68 5.08
CA PHE A 103 -13.69 -11.12 3.69
C PHE A 103 -13.03 -12.48 3.50
N VAL A 104 -11.85 -12.73 4.08
CA VAL A 104 -11.13 -14.00 3.86
C VAL A 104 -11.81 -15.18 4.54
N LYS A 105 -12.17 -15.06 5.82
CA LYS A 105 -12.91 -16.11 6.56
C LYS A 105 -14.31 -16.38 6.01
N LYS A 106 -14.80 -15.51 5.12
CA LYS A 106 -16.07 -15.66 4.41
C LYS A 106 -15.88 -16.06 2.95
N GLU A 107 -14.66 -16.41 2.54
CA GLU A 107 -14.30 -16.83 1.19
C GLU A 107 -14.64 -15.78 0.11
N LEU A 108 -14.74 -14.51 0.51
CA LEU A 108 -14.97 -13.38 -0.40
C LEU A 108 -13.66 -12.84 -0.97
N LEU A 109 -12.54 -13.07 -0.27
CA LEU A 109 -11.20 -12.65 -0.63
C LEU A 109 -10.22 -13.78 -0.35
N GLU A 110 -9.26 -13.98 -1.25
CA GLU A 110 -8.26 -15.03 -1.16
C GLU A 110 -7.17 -14.66 -0.13
N PRO A 111 -6.68 -15.62 0.67
CA PRO A 111 -5.68 -15.33 1.72
C PRO A 111 -4.41 -14.62 1.22
N LYS A 112 -3.97 -14.91 -0.02
CA LYS A 112 -2.78 -14.27 -0.62
C LYS A 112 -2.80 -12.75 -0.60
N TYR A 113 -3.99 -12.13 -0.65
CA TYR A 113 -4.10 -10.68 -0.60
C TYR A 113 -3.79 -10.12 0.80
N LEU A 114 -4.01 -10.87 1.87
CA LEU A 114 -3.54 -10.47 3.21
C LEU A 114 -2.03 -10.50 3.32
N GLU A 115 -1.40 -11.53 2.75
CA GLU A 115 0.05 -11.66 2.69
C GLU A 115 0.63 -10.49 1.90
N MET A 116 0.10 -10.22 0.71
CA MET A 116 0.54 -9.13 -0.17
C MET A 116 0.52 -7.75 0.51
N ILE A 117 -0.58 -7.36 1.19
CA ILE A 117 -0.62 -6.07 1.90
C ILE A 117 0.29 -6.05 3.15
N GLY A 118 0.52 -7.21 3.77
CA GLY A 118 1.48 -7.37 4.86
C GLY A 118 2.92 -7.17 4.38
N GLU A 119 3.28 -7.81 3.27
CA GLU A 119 4.59 -7.67 2.62
C GLU A 119 4.84 -6.24 2.15
N ALA A 120 3.84 -5.59 1.54
CA ALA A 120 3.92 -4.18 1.16
C ALA A 120 4.16 -3.25 2.37
N GLN A 121 3.57 -3.55 3.54
CA GLN A 121 3.86 -2.83 4.78
C GLN A 121 5.33 -3.00 5.18
N PHE A 122 5.86 -4.22 5.17
CA PHE A 122 7.27 -4.46 5.51
C PHE A 122 8.22 -3.80 4.51
N GLY A 123 7.89 -3.82 3.22
CA GLY A 123 8.64 -3.12 2.17
C GLY A 123 8.72 -1.62 2.45
N MET A 124 7.60 -1.01 2.88
CA MET A 124 7.55 0.39 3.28
C MET A 124 8.41 0.65 4.53
N GLU A 125 8.27 -0.16 5.58
CA GLU A 125 9.10 -0.02 6.79
C GLU A 125 10.61 -0.13 6.49
N HIS A 126 10.99 -1.01 5.56
CA HIS A 126 12.37 -1.14 5.11
C HIS A 126 12.85 0.11 4.36
N VAL A 127 12.03 0.68 3.47
CA VAL A 127 12.34 1.94 2.78
C VAL A 127 12.53 3.10 3.78
N GLU A 128 11.68 3.22 4.81
CA GLU A 128 11.86 4.22 5.88
C GLU A 128 13.21 4.07 6.60
N GLN A 129 13.59 2.83 6.93
CA GLN A 129 14.85 2.54 7.60
C GLN A 129 16.05 2.94 6.74
N ILE A 130 16.02 2.62 5.44
CA ILE A 130 17.08 3.02 4.49
C ILE A 130 17.18 4.55 4.43
N ARG A 131 16.03 5.26 4.32
CA ARG A 131 16.01 6.72 4.26
C ARG A 131 16.64 7.33 5.51
N TRP A 132 16.24 6.88 6.69
CA TRP A 132 16.81 7.35 7.95
C TRP A 132 18.31 7.06 8.08
N ALA A 133 18.78 5.90 7.64
CA ALA A 133 20.21 5.56 7.65
C ALA A 133 21.01 6.49 6.72
N ARG A 134 20.45 6.88 5.56
CA ARG A 134 21.06 7.87 4.65
C ARG A 134 21.11 9.27 5.28
N GLU A 135 20.02 9.71 5.89
CA GLU A 135 19.95 11.00 6.59
C GLU A 135 21.00 11.09 7.71
N ARG A 136 21.21 9.99 8.45
CA ARG A 136 22.25 9.89 9.49
C ARG A 136 23.66 9.62 8.97
N ARG A 137 23.84 9.48 7.64
CA ARG A 137 25.10 9.10 6.97
C ARG A 137 25.71 7.78 7.49
N GLU A 138 24.88 6.87 7.97
CA GLU A 138 25.30 5.57 8.54
C GLU A 138 25.60 4.51 7.47
N ILE A 139 25.13 4.74 6.24
CA ILE A 139 25.39 3.86 5.09
C ILE A 139 26.02 4.66 3.94
N ALA A 140 27.21 4.24 3.50
CA ALA A 140 27.97 4.86 2.41
C ALA A 140 27.83 4.12 1.06
N GLN A 141 27.40 2.85 1.06
CA GLN A 141 27.25 2.06 -0.16
C GLN A 141 25.91 2.35 -0.87
N TYR A 142 25.91 3.44 -1.64
CA TYR A 142 24.78 3.86 -2.48
C TYR A 142 24.37 2.81 -3.52
N SER A 143 25.28 1.99 -4.03
CA SER A 143 24.99 1.03 -5.12
C SER A 143 24.11 -0.14 -4.67
N VAL A 144 24.43 -0.78 -3.53
CA VAL A 144 23.66 -1.93 -3.01
C VAL A 144 22.26 -1.50 -2.59
N THR A 145 22.13 -0.35 -1.92
CA THR A 145 20.81 0.16 -1.54
C THR A 145 19.96 0.53 -2.76
N LYS A 146 20.57 1.08 -3.82
CA LYS A 146 19.86 1.42 -5.06
C LYS A 146 19.31 0.19 -5.80
N HIS A 147 20.10 -0.89 -5.91
CA HIS A 147 19.60 -2.12 -6.54
C HIS A 147 18.45 -2.75 -5.76
N THR A 148 18.53 -2.77 -4.43
CA THR A 148 17.46 -3.30 -3.57
C THR A 148 16.19 -2.47 -3.70
N THR A 149 16.26 -1.13 -3.65
CA THR A 149 15.08 -0.27 -3.77
C THR A 149 14.45 -0.36 -5.16
N LYS A 150 15.23 -0.49 -6.24
CA LYS A 150 14.69 -0.73 -7.59
C LYS A 150 13.88 -2.01 -7.69
N ARG A 151 14.40 -3.12 -7.14
CA ARG A 151 13.68 -4.40 -7.14
C ARG A 151 12.38 -4.30 -6.35
N LEU A 152 12.44 -3.73 -5.14
CA LEU A 152 11.26 -3.49 -4.30
C LEU A 152 10.23 -2.60 -5.00
N ALA A 153 10.67 -1.60 -5.76
CA ALA A 153 9.78 -0.72 -6.53
C ALA A 153 9.04 -1.47 -7.63
N SER A 154 9.72 -2.37 -8.36
CA SER A 154 9.07 -3.21 -9.38
C SER A 154 8.06 -4.17 -8.77
N GLU A 155 8.44 -4.87 -7.70
CA GLU A 155 7.55 -5.79 -6.98
C GLU A 155 6.33 -5.06 -6.42
N SER A 156 6.55 -3.92 -5.75
CA SER A 156 5.46 -3.08 -5.20
C SER A 156 4.50 -2.58 -6.29
N ARG A 157 5.00 -2.33 -7.50
CA ARG A 157 4.17 -1.89 -8.63
C ARG A 157 3.19 -2.99 -9.03
N ASP A 158 3.71 -4.19 -9.26
CA ASP A 158 2.93 -5.30 -9.76
C ASP A 158 1.92 -5.77 -8.69
N ASP A 159 2.35 -5.87 -7.43
CA ASP A 159 1.47 -6.19 -6.29
C ASP A 159 0.35 -5.15 -6.10
N ALA A 160 0.68 -3.85 -6.20
CA ALA A 160 -0.32 -2.81 -6.02
C ALA A 160 -1.39 -2.85 -7.11
N TYR A 161 -1.01 -3.10 -8.37
CA TYR A 161 -1.99 -3.27 -9.45
C TYR A 161 -2.88 -4.50 -9.22
N GLU A 162 -2.28 -5.66 -8.93
CA GLU A 162 -3.02 -6.90 -8.70
C GLU A 162 -4.00 -6.76 -7.51
N PHE A 163 -3.52 -6.21 -6.39
CA PHE A 163 -4.31 -6.02 -5.19
C PHE A 163 -5.49 -5.08 -5.42
N VAL A 164 -5.25 -3.91 -6.01
CA VAL A 164 -6.30 -2.90 -6.23
C VAL A 164 -7.35 -3.43 -7.20
N GLU A 165 -6.95 -4.07 -8.30
CA GLU A 165 -7.89 -4.70 -9.25
C GLU A 165 -8.76 -5.75 -8.53
N ARG A 166 -8.17 -6.54 -7.64
CA ARG A 166 -8.94 -7.51 -6.87
C ARG A 166 -9.94 -6.85 -5.92
N MET A 167 -9.56 -5.76 -5.26
CA MET A 167 -10.45 -5.01 -4.36
C MET A 167 -11.59 -4.35 -5.13
N GLU A 168 -11.36 -3.87 -6.35
CA GLU A 168 -12.41 -3.37 -7.23
C GLU A 168 -13.44 -4.46 -7.52
N LYS A 169 -13.00 -5.64 -7.97
CA LYS A 169 -13.86 -6.82 -8.19
C LYS A 169 -14.61 -7.27 -6.93
N LEU A 170 -14.02 -7.07 -5.74
CA LEU A 170 -14.68 -7.35 -4.47
C LEU A 170 -15.83 -6.38 -4.19
N LEU A 171 -15.67 -5.12 -4.59
CA LEU A 171 -16.59 -4.01 -4.30
C LEU A 171 -17.69 -3.83 -5.34
N GLU A 172 -17.53 -4.40 -6.54
CA GLU A 172 -18.54 -4.43 -7.60
C GLU A 172 -19.69 -5.43 -7.36
N ARG A 173 -19.60 -6.23 -6.29
CA ARG A 173 -20.63 -7.18 -5.85
C ARG A 173 -21.77 -6.47 -5.12
#